data_AF-A0A7X7J0C7-F1
#
_entry.id   AF-A0A7X7J0C7-F1
#
_cell.length_a   1.000
_cell.length_b   1.000
_cell.length_c   1.000
_cell.angle_alpha   90.00
_cell.angle_beta   90.00
_cell.angle_gamma   90.00
#
_symmetry.space_group_name_H-M   'P 1'
#
loop_
_entity.id
_entity.type
_entity.pdbx_description
1 polymer ?
#
loop_
_entity_poly.entity_id
_entity_poly.type
_entity_poly.pdbx_seq_one_letter_code
_entity_poly.pdbx_strand_id
1 'polypeptide(L)'
;MLKIRETGSSLTHRKWYAVRNAGAWTSVAPFTVQYVVQVGDANNDGRVLNTDFGLVNAAIPTFSTADDDRRDINGDGKILNTDFGVLNSKIPSFPVAKPAGH
;
A
#
# COMPACT_ATOMS: atom_id res chain seq x y z
N MET A 1 24.20 -4.98 -3.64
CA MET A 1 23.19 -4.28 -2.82
C MET A 1 21.93 -4.10 -3.67
N LEU A 2 20.81 -4.69 -3.27
CA LEU A 2 19.50 -4.46 -3.88
C LEU A 2 19.11 -2.99 -3.65
N LYS A 3 18.75 -2.27 -4.72
CA LYS A 3 18.25 -0.90 -4.64
C LYS A 3 16.91 -0.83 -5.36
N ILE A 4 15.89 -0.36 -4.65
CA ILE A 4 14.56 -0.10 -5.18
C ILE A 4 14.53 1.38 -5.60
N ARG A 5 14.11 1.65 -6.84
CA ARG A 5 14.02 3.01 -7.40
C ARG A 5 12.63 3.22 -7.99
N GLU A 6 11.95 4.27 -7.56
CA GLU A 6 10.71 4.73 -8.18
C GLU A 6 11.00 5.34 -9.56
N THR A 7 10.14 5.07 -10.54
CA THR A 7 10.27 5.62 -11.91
C THR A 7 9.06 6.44 -12.34
N GLY A 8 8.30 6.99 -11.39
CA GLY A 8 7.10 7.79 -11.66
C GLY A 8 7.05 9.05 -10.81
N SER A 9 6.16 9.98 -11.18
CA SER A 9 5.85 11.15 -10.36
C SER A 9 5.37 10.69 -8.99
N SER A 10 5.98 11.26 -7.95
CA SER A 10 5.54 11.12 -6.56
C SER A 10 4.07 11.52 -6.47
N LEU A 11 3.19 10.52 -6.44
CA LEU A 11 1.78 10.73 -6.12
C LEU A 11 1.72 10.84 -4.61
N THR A 12 1.17 11.94 -4.11
CA THR A 12 1.27 12.39 -2.72
C THR A 12 0.95 11.32 -1.67
N HIS A 13 0.20 10.26 -2.01
CA HIS A 13 -0.09 9.11 -1.15
C HIS A 13 -0.09 7.74 -1.87
N ARG A 14 0.62 7.57 -3.00
CA ARG A 14 0.55 6.34 -3.81
C ARG A 14 1.92 5.99 -4.37
N LYS A 15 2.33 4.73 -4.23
CA LYS A 15 3.64 4.28 -4.69
C LYS A 15 3.52 3.02 -5.53
N TRP A 16 3.88 3.14 -6.81
CA TRP A 16 4.09 2.00 -7.68
C TRP A 16 5.51 1.50 -7.47
N TYR A 17 5.64 0.29 -6.95
CA TYR A 17 6.92 -0.38 -6.85
C TYR A 17 7.05 -1.35 -8.02
N ALA A 18 8.10 -1.17 -8.81
CA ALA A 18 8.50 -2.14 -9.82
C ALA A 18 9.80 -2.80 -9.39
N VAL A 19 9.76 -4.11 -9.13
CA VAL A 19 10.96 -4.93 -8.95
C VAL A 19 11.25 -5.59 -10.28
N ARG A 20 12.42 -5.29 -10.85
CA ARG A 20 12.87 -5.84 -12.13
C ARG A 20 14.21 -6.54 -11.96
N ASN A 21 14.31 -7.76 -12.46
CA ASN A 21 15.61 -8.35 -12.75
C ASN A 21 16.05 -7.90 -14.15
N ALA A 22 16.91 -6.88 -14.21
CA ALA A 22 17.46 -6.34 -15.46
C ALA A 22 18.77 -7.06 -15.91
N GLY A 23 18.97 -8.32 -15.49
CA GLY A 23 20.14 -9.13 -15.87
C GLY A 23 21.27 -9.15 -14.84
N ALA A 24 21.15 -8.40 -13.73
CA ALA A 24 22.11 -8.46 -12.63
C ALA A 24 22.01 -9.76 -11.81
N TRP A 25 20.88 -10.46 -11.88
CA TRP A 25 20.69 -11.78 -11.28
C TRP A 25 20.67 -12.83 -12.40
N THR A 26 21.86 -13.31 -12.75
CA THR A 26 22.11 -14.16 -13.93
C THR A 26 21.49 -15.56 -13.82
N SER A 27 21.21 -16.03 -12.60
CA SER A 27 20.53 -17.30 -12.34
C SER A 27 19.01 -17.16 -12.19
N VAL A 28 18.46 -15.95 -12.30
CA VAL A 28 17.04 -15.69 -12.17
C VAL A 28 16.51 -15.27 -13.54
N ALA A 29 15.40 -15.86 -13.99
CA ALA A 29 14.75 -15.44 -15.23
C ALA A 29 14.36 -13.95 -15.16
N PRO A 30 14.32 -13.22 -16.29
CA PRO A 30 13.78 -11.87 -16.31
C PRO A 30 12.34 -11.85 -15.78
N PHE A 31 12.05 -10.95 -14.85
CA PHE A 31 10.71 -10.76 -14.32
C PHE A 31 10.47 -9.29 -14.00
N THR A 32 9.20 -8.90 -13.98
CA THR A 32 8.74 -7.63 -13.44
C THR A 32 7.60 -7.92 -12.46
N VAL A 33 7.74 -7.49 -11.21
CA VAL A 33 6.64 -7.45 -10.24
C VAL A 33 6.23 -5.99 -10.08
N GLN A 34 4.94 -5.70 -10.28
CA GLN A 34 4.35 -4.40 -10.02
C GLN A 34 3.23 -4.57 -9.01
N TYR A 35 3.24 -3.75 -7.97
CA TYR A 35 2.12 -3.69 -7.03
C TYR A 35 1.83 -2.24 -6.67
N VAL A 36 0.54 -1.97 -6.48
CA VAL A 36 0.03 -0.70 -5.94
C VAL A 36 -0.39 -0.98 -4.51
N VAL A 37 0.06 -0.15 -3.58
CA VAL A 37 -0.52 -0.10 -2.23
C VAL A 37 -1.13 1.28 -2.07
N GLN A 38 -2.41 1.32 -1.74
CA GLN A 38 -3.08 2.52 -1.30
C GLN A 38 -3.13 2.49 0.22
N VAL A 39 -2.33 3.35 0.85
CA VAL A 39 -2.40 3.52 2.31
C VAL A 39 -3.80 4.01 2.64
N GLY A 40 -4.53 3.27 3.48
CA GLY A 40 -5.92 3.53 3.82
C GLY A 40 -6.95 2.58 3.18
N ASP A 41 -6.58 1.76 2.20
CA ASP A 41 -7.48 0.81 1.53
C ASP A 41 -7.57 -0.48 2.37
N ALA A 42 -8.28 -0.40 3.50
CA ALA A 42 -8.37 -1.48 4.48
C ALA A 42 -9.16 -2.69 3.93
N ASN A 43 -10.12 -2.46 3.02
CA ASN A 43 -10.92 -3.54 2.42
C ASN A 43 -10.30 -4.15 1.15
N ASN A 44 -9.19 -3.59 0.66
CA ASN A 44 -8.47 -4.02 -0.54
C ASN A 44 -9.33 -3.96 -1.82
N ASP A 45 -10.24 -3.00 -1.93
CA ASP A 45 -11.08 -2.80 -3.12
C ASP A 45 -10.45 -1.85 -4.16
N GLY A 46 -9.23 -1.38 -3.88
CA GLY A 46 -8.49 -0.46 -4.72
C GLY A 46 -8.94 0.99 -4.58
N ARG A 47 -9.67 1.32 -3.50
CA ARG A 47 -10.18 2.65 -3.18
C ARG A 47 -9.89 2.93 -1.71
N VAL A 48 -9.93 4.21 -1.36
CA VAL A 48 -9.90 4.64 0.04
C VAL A 48 -11.12 5.52 0.24
N LEU A 49 -12.11 4.96 0.92
CA LEU A 49 -13.44 5.54 1.14
C LEU A 49 -13.89 5.35 2.60
N ASN A 50 -15.06 5.87 2.93
CA ASN A 50 -15.62 5.71 4.29
C ASN A 50 -15.92 4.24 4.65
N THR A 51 -15.96 3.33 3.68
CA THR A 51 -16.08 1.89 3.93
C THR A 51 -14.86 1.34 4.68
N ASP A 52 -13.67 1.90 4.44
CA ASP A 52 -12.44 1.51 5.13
C ASP A 52 -12.43 1.92 6.61
N PHE A 53 -13.08 3.05 6.91
CA PHE A 53 -13.27 3.51 8.29
C PHE A 53 -13.97 2.47 9.16
N GLY A 54 -14.98 1.79 8.61
CA GLY A 54 -15.72 0.75 9.34
C GLY A 54 -14.82 -0.42 9.78
N LEU A 55 -13.87 -0.80 8.92
CA LEU A 55 -12.93 -1.89 9.20
C LEU A 55 -11.88 -1.52 10.23
N VAL A 56 -11.33 -0.30 10.15
CA VAL A 56 -10.38 0.21 11.15
C VAL A 56 -11.10 0.37 12.50
N ASN A 57 -12.31 0.93 12.52
CA ASN A 57 -13.10 1.09 13.75
C ASN A 57 -13.36 -0.24 14.46
N ALA A 58 -13.71 -1.28 13.70
CA ALA A 58 -13.99 -2.60 14.25
C ALA A 58 -12.75 -3.30 14.81
N ALA A 59 -11.55 -2.87 14.42
CA ALA A 59 -10.27 -3.43 14.89
C ALA A 59 -9.66 -2.66 16.06
N ILE A 60 -10.18 -1.47 16.40
CA ILE A 60 -9.70 -0.71 17.54
C ILE A 60 -10.34 -1.27 18.84
N PRO A 61 -9.56 -1.48 19.92
CA PRO A 61 -8.11 -1.37 19.99
C PRO A 61 -7.42 -2.70 19.64
N THR A 62 -6.36 -2.62 18.83
CA THR A 62 -5.40 -3.72 18.65
C THR A 62 -4.00 -3.23 19.00
N PHE A 63 -3.29 -3.95 19.88
CA PHE A 63 -1.97 -3.54 20.38
C PHE A 63 -0.79 -4.31 19.77
N SER A 64 -1.10 -5.30 18.93
CA SER A 64 -0.15 -6.04 18.13
C SER A 64 -0.92 -6.59 16.94
N THR A 65 -0.45 -6.28 15.74
CA THR A 65 -0.94 -6.89 14.51
C THR A 65 0.22 -7.40 13.65
N ALA A 66 -0.10 -8.16 12.61
CA ALA A 66 0.89 -8.58 11.63
C ALA A 66 1.33 -7.39 10.75
N ASP A 67 2.56 -7.41 10.27
CA ASP A 67 3.14 -6.35 9.43
C ASP A 67 2.33 -6.07 8.14
N ASP A 68 1.46 -6.99 7.72
CA ASP A 68 0.62 -6.89 6.53
C ASP A 68 -0.86 -6.59 6.82
N ASP A 69 -1.24 -6.32 8.07
CA ASP A 69 -2.62 -5.92 8.40
C ASP A 69 -2.92 -4.52 7.85
N ARG A 70 -3.79 -4.48 6.83
CA ARG A 70 -4.15 -3.26 6.11
C ARG A 70 -4.91 -2.23 6.94
N ARG A 71 -5.30 -2.57 8.19
CA ARG A 71 -5.97 -1.67 9.13
C ARG A 71 -4.99 -0.90 10.02
N ASP A 72 -3.73 -1.33 10.10
CA ASP A 72 -2.62 -0.55 10.65
C ASP A 72 -2.16 0.45 9.59
N ILE A 73 -2.79 1.62 9.59
CA ILE A 73 -2.64 2.62 8.52
C ILE A 73 -1.34 3.40 8.69
N ASN A 74 -0.88 3.57 9.93
CA ASN A 74 0.36 4.29 10.22
C ASN A 74 1.60 3.36 10.25
N GLY A 75 1.40 2.04 10.28
CA GLY A 75 2.45 1.03 10.25
C GLY A 75 3.21 0.88 11.57
N ASP A 76 2.59 1.20 12.71
CA ASP A 76 3.24 1.17 14.03
C ASP A 76 3.08 -0.16 14.79
N GLY A 77 2.43 -1.14 14.16
CA GLY A 77 2.14 -2.46 14.70
C GLY A 77 0.88 -2.50 15.58
N LYS A 78 0.11 -1.42 15.62
CA LYS A 78 -1.12 -1.27 16.40
C LYS A 78 -2.23 -0.71 15.53
N ILE A 79 -3.47 -0.91 15.97
CA ILE A 79 -4.64 -0.32 15.32
C ILE A 79 -5.39 0.46 16.39
N LEU A 80 -5.22 1.78 16.36
CA LEU A 80 -5.70 2.74 17.34
C LEU A 80 -6.34 3.96 16.64
N ASN A 81 -6.84 4.91 17.43
CA ASN A 81 -7.43 6.14 16.86
C ASN A 81 -6.43 6.98 16.04
N THR A 82 -5.12 6.76 16.20
CA THR A 82 -4.08 7.37 15.37
C THR A 82 -4.20 6.97 13.91
N ASP A 83 -4.66 5.74 13.63
CA ASP A 83 -4.89 5.25 12.28
C ASP A 83 -6.02 5.97 11.56
N PHE A 84 -7.05 6.38 12.29
CA PHE A 84 -8.11 7.23 11.73
C PHE A 84 -7.61 8.59 11.28
N GLY A 85 -6.71 9.21 12.05
CA GLY A 85 -6.10 10.48 11.65
C GLY A 85 -5.38 10.36 10.31
N VAL A 86 -4.67 9.25 10.10
CA VAL A 86 -4.01 8.97 8.83
C VAL A 86 -5.04 8.65 7.74
N LEU A 87 -5.97 7.73 7.98
CA LEU A 87 -7.00 7.32 7.02
C LEU A 87 -7.81 8.50 6.48
N ASN A 88 -8.22 9.42 7.36
CA ASN A 88 -8.99 10.60 6.96
C ASN A 88 -8.23 11.47 5.94
N SER A 89 -6.90 11.54 6.04
CA SER A 89 -6.06 12.28 5.09
C SER A 89 -5.90 11.59 3.73
N LYS A 90 -6.39 10.35 3.58
CA LYS A 90 -6.27 9.53 2.36
C LYS A 90 -7.57 9.44 1.57
N ILE A 91 -8.70 9.82 2.19
CA ILE A 91 -10.00 9.86 1.52
C ILE A 91 -10.16 11.17 0.73
N PRO A 92 -10.68 11.14 -0.51
CA PRO A 92 -10.94 9.94 -1.31
C PRO A 92 -9.71 9.49 -2.11
N SER A 93 -9.59 8.18 -2.31
CA SER A 93 -8.72 7.59 -3.32
C SER A 93 -9.49 6.59 -4.18
N PHE A 94 -9.17 6.53 -5.48
CA PHE A 94 -9.89 5.74 -6.47
C PHE A 94 -8.96 4.77 -7.21
N PRO A 95 -9.50 3.76 -7.91
CA PRO A 95 -8.69 2.76 -8.59
C PRO A 95 -7.82 3.40 -9.68
N VAL A 96 -6.57 2.96 -9.76
CA VAL A 96 -5.64 3.36 -10.81
C VAL A 96 -5.58 2.25 -11.84
N ALA A 97 -5.81 2.60 -13.11
CA ALA A 97 -5.64 1.65 -14.20
C ALA A 97 -4.19 1.14 -14.23
N LYS A 98 -4.02 -0.18 -14.36
CA LYS A 98 -2.70 -0.77 -14.62
C LYS A 98 -2.13 -0.11 -15.88
N PRO A 99 -0.90 0.43 -15.87
CA PRO A 99 -0.29 0.96 -17.09
C PRO A 99 -0.18 -0.14 -18.15
N ALA A 100 -0.47 0.20 -19.41
CA ALA A 100 -0.32 -0.73 -20.53
C ALA A 100 1.17 -1.08 -20.76
N GLY A 101 1.45 -2.31 -21.21
CA GLY A 101 2.80 -2.74 -21.60
C GLY A 101 3.64 -3.36 -20.48
N HIS A 102 3.01 -4.04 -19.52
CA HIS A 102 3.65 -4.78 -18.44
C HIS A 102 3.19 -6.23 -18.35
#